data_AF-R5AVH3-F1
#
_entry.id   AF-R5AVH3-F1
#
_cell.length_a   1.000
_cell.length_b   1.000
_cell.length_c   1.000
_cell.angle_alpha   90.00
_cell.angle_beta   90.00
_cell.angle_gamma   90.00
#
_symmetry.space_group_name_H-M   'P 1'
#
loop_
_entity.id
_entity.type
_entity.pdbx_description
1 polymer ?
#
loop_
_entity_poly.entity_id
_entity_poly.type
_entity_poly.pdbx_seq_one_letter_code
_entity_poly.pdbx_strand_id
1 'polypeptide(L)'
;MNNSLRQRGIIGIILVVLFLVTAITGIMLHMKSHGIIFQPRDILKVIHWIFGVAMGVFAYIHGKQFFKMLIALRKRFRFFNAVTWIFIVTAIVTVATGLIKLLSPVKIHGLGLFHYQVGLVMSIAVVLHLIHALPTLPRYFRYK
;
A
#
# COMPACT_ATOMS: atom_id res chain seq x y z
N MET A 1 24.79 -3.75 -14.21
CA MET A 1 24.11 -2.60 -13.55
C MET A 1 22.65 -2.39 -14.03
N ASN A 2 22.28 -2.73 -15.27
CA ASN A 2 20.89 -2.60 -15.79
C ASN A 2 19.81 -3.39 -15.03
N ASN A 3 20.14 -4.58 -14.51
CA ASN A 3 19.16 -5.42 -13.82
C ASN A 3 18.58 -4.76 -12.56
N SER A 4 19.35 -3.92 -11.84
CA SER A 4 18.90 -3.33 -10.58
C SER A 4 17.92 -2.17 -10.77
N LEU A 5 18.05 -1.37 -11.83
CA LEU A 5 17.11 -0.29 -12.15
C LEU A 5 15.79 -0.84 -12.66
N ARG A 6 15.84 -1.81 -13.58
CA ARG A 6 14.65 -2.50 -14.08
C ARG A 6 13.89 -3.20 -12.95
N GLN A 7 14.61 -3.85 -12.03
CA GLN A 7 14.02 -4.48 -10.85
C GLN A 7 13.25 -3.47 -9.98
N ARG A 8 13.77 -2.26 -9.76
CA ARG A 8 13.06 -1.20 -9.01
C ARG A 8 11.74 -0.81 -9.69
N GLY A 9 11.76 -0.66 -11.02
CA GLY A 9 10.57 -0.39 -11.81
C GLY A 9 9.54 -1.51 -11.71
N ILE A 10 9.98 -2.77 -11.83
CA ILE A 10 9.12 -3.96 -11.70
C ILE A 10 8.48 -4.02 -10.31
N ILE A 11 9.26 -3.79 -9.23
CA ILE A 11 8.72 -3.76 -7.86
C ILE A 11 7.68 -2.66 -7.70
N GLY A 12 7.90 -1.48 -8.31
CA GLY A 12 6.91 -0.41 -8.33
C GLY A 12 5.59 -0.82 -9.00
N ILE A 13 5.66 -1.51 -10.14
CA ILE A 13 4.46 -2.03 -10.84
C ILE A 13 3.75 -3.08 -10.01
N ILE A 14 4.49 -4.05 -9.44
CA ILE A 14 3.93 -5.07 -8.55
C ILE A 14 3.19 -4.41 -7.38
N LEU A 15 3.78 -3.37 -6.78
CA LEU A 15 3.15 -2.63 -5.69
C LEU A 15 1.84 -1.97 -6.09
N VAL A 16 1.76 -1.38 -7.29
CA VAL A 16 0.51 -0.80 -7.79
C VAL A 16 -0.57 -1.88 -7.91
N VAL A 17 -0.25 -3.04 -8.47
CA VAL A 17 -1.20 -4.16 -8.59
C VAL A 17 -1.66 -4.65 -7.22
N LEU A 18 -0.70 -4.90 -6.31
CA LEU A 18 -1.00 -5.34 -4.94
C LEU A 18 -1.88 -4.32 -4.19
N PHE A 19 -1.58 -3.03 -4.35
CA PHE A 19 -2.38 -1.94 -3.78
C PHE A 19 -3.81 -1.94 -4.30
N LEU A 20 -4.01 -2.02 -5.63
CA LEU A 20 -5.34 -2.02 -6.22
C LEU A 20 -6.17 -3.20 -5.71
N VAL A 21 -5.62 -4.42 -5.72
CA VAL A 21 -6.34 -5.60 -5.22
C VAL A 21 -6.67 -5.46 -3.73
N THR A 22 -5.70 -5.03 -2.91
CA THR A 22 -5.90 -4.87 -1.46
C THR A 22 -6.95 -3.80 -1.15
N ALA A 23 -6.89 -2.64 -1.81
CA ALA A 23 -7.81 -1.53 -1.59
C ALA A 23 -9.23 -1.89 -2.03
N ILE A 24 -9.40 -2.45 -3.23
CA ILE A 24 -10.72 -2.86 -3.76
C ILE A 24 -11.35 -3.90 -2.83
N THR A 25 -10.60 -4.96 -2.48
CA THR A 25 -11.12 -5.99 -1.58
C THR A 25 -11.41 -5.46 -0.17
N GLY A 26 -10.61 -4.51 0.32
CA GLY A 26 -10.85 -3.83 1.61
C GLY A 26 -12.14 -3.02 1.61
N ILE A 27 -12.41 -2.26 0.54
CA ILE A 27 -13.66 -1.51 0.35
C ILE A 27 -14.84 -2.48 0.29
N MET A 28 -14.77 -3.53 -0.55
CA MET A 28 -15.82 -4.55 -0.64
C MET A 28 -16.12 -5.21 0.71
N LEU A 29 -15.09 -5.49 1.52
CA LEU A 29 -15.27 -6.05 2.86
C LEU A 29 -15.91 -5.06 3.85
N HIS A 30 -15.60 -3.77 3.71
CA HIS A 30 -16.20 -2.70 4.52
C HIS A 30 -17.67 -2.49 4.19
N MET A 31 -18.08 -2.65 2.93
CA MET A 31 -19.48 -2.46 2.50
C MET A 31 -20.54 -3.25 3.30
N LYS A 32 -20.13 -4.30 4.03
CA LYS A 32 -20.99 -4.98 5.02
C LYS A 32 -21.58 -4.02 6.06
N SER A 33 -20.86 -2.99 6.50
CA SER A 33 -21.40 -1.99 7.45
C SER A 33 -22.49 -1.11 6.83
N HIS A 34 -22.61 -1.12 5.51
CA HIS A 34 -23.66 -0.42 4.75
C HIS A 34 -24.75 -1.38 4.24
N GLY A 35 -24.78 -2.63 4.73
CA GLY A 35 -25.79 -3.63 4.35
C GLY A 35 -25.49 -4.41 3.06
N ILE A 36 -24.39 -4.12 2.36
CA ILE A 36 -24.02 -4.80 1.12
C ILE A 36 -22.99 -5.89 1.40
N ILE A 37 -23.31 -7.14 1.06
CA ILE A 37 -22.47 -8.30 1.34
C ILE A 37 -22.04 -8.96 0.03
N PHE A 38 -20.73 -8.93 -0.26
CA PHE A 38 -20.13 -9.67 -1.36
C PHE A 38 -19.86 -11.12 -0.98
N GLN A 39 -20.33 -12.07 -1.80
CA GLN A 39 -20.08 -13.50 -1.64
C GLN A 39 -19.16 -14.03 -2.74
N PRO A 40 -18.32 -15.05 -2.44
CA PRO A 40 -18.09 -15.66 -1.13
C PRO A 40 -17.16 -14.80 -0.23
N ARG A 41 -17.67 -14.42 0.95
CA ARG A 41 -17.00 -13.42 1.80
C ARG A 41 -15.68 -13.90 2.39
N ASP A 42 -15.57 -15.19 2.69
CA ASP A 42 -14.34 -15.73 3.28
C ASP A 42 -13.19 -15.76 2.27
N ILE A 43 -13.48 -16.06 1.00
CA ILE A 43 -12.50 -15.95 -0.08
C ILE A 43 -12.04 -14.49 -0.22
N LEU A 44 -12.96 -13.52 -0.15
CA LEU A 44 -12.62 -12.11 -0.22
C LEU A 44 -11.69 -11.67 0.91
N LYS A 45 -11.92 -12.16 2.15
CA LYS A 45 -10.98 -11.94 3.27
C LYS A 45 -9.62 -12.56 2.98
N VAL A 46 -9.60 -13.78 2.42
CA VAL A 46 -8.36 -14.50 2.10
C VAL A 46 -7.51 -13.71 1.10
N ILE A 47 -8.13 -13.29 0.01
CA ILE A 47 -7.47 -12.45 -1.00
C ILE A 47 -6.96 -11.16 -0.35
N HIS A 48 -7.80 -10.47 0.42
CA HIS A 48 -7.42 -9.22 1.05
C HIS A 48 -6.19 -9.34 1.95
N TRP A 49 -6.11 -10.37 2.81
CA TRP A 49 -4.97 -10.51 3.72
C TRP A 49 -3.70 -10.97 2.99
N ILE A 50 -3.79 -11.90 2.03
CA ILE A 50 -2.62 -12.37 1.25
C ILE A 50 -1.99 -11.19 0.50
N PHE A 51 -2.83 -10.45 -0.24
CA PHE A 51 -2.36 -9.31 -1.03
C PHE A 51 -1.91 -8.16 -0.14
N GLY A 52 -2.60 -7.91 0.99
CA GLY A 52 -2.22 -6.86 1.94
C GLY A 52 -0.88 -7.11 2.62
N VAL A 53 -0.59 -8.36 3.01
CA VAL A 53 0.71 -8.75 3.57
C VAL A 53 1.80 -8.66 2.51
N ALA A 54 1.55 -9.20 1.31
CA ALA A 54 2.48 -9.10 0.19
C ALA A 54 2.80 -7.63 -0.14
N MET A 55 1.78 -6.76 -0.19
CA MET A 55 1.94 -5.32 -0.39
C MET A 55 2.88 -4.72 0.66
N GLY A 56 2.69 -5.05 1.94
CA GLY A 56 3.57 -4.60 3.02
C GLY A 56 5.04 -4.99 2.82
N VAL A 57 5.29 -6.24 2.43
CA VAL A 57 6.65 -6.75 2.14
C VAL A 57 7.28 -6.01 0.96
N PHE A 58 6.58 -5.89 -0.16
CA PHE A 58 7.09 -5.19 -1.32
C PHE A 58 7.27 -3.69 -1.05
N ALA A 59 6.43 -3.08 -0.21
CA ALA A 59 6.53 -1.67 0.16
C ALA A 59 7.79 -1.42 1.00
N TYR A 60 8.12 -2.34 1.91
CA TYR A 60 9.38 -2.31 2.64
C TYR A 60 10.60 -2.40 1.71
N ILE A 61 10.59 -3.34 0.76
CA ILE A 61 11.68 -3.49 -0.22
C ILE A 61 11.83 -2.23 -1.07
N HIS A 62 10.73 -1.71 -1.60
CA HIS A 62 10.70 -0.48 -2.38
C HIS A 62 11.21 0.72 -1.57
N GLY A 63 10.75 0.84 -0.32
CA GLY A 63 11.22 1.85 0.62
C GLY A 63 12.73 1.82 0.80
N LYS A 64 13.33 0.63 1.02
CA LYS A 64 14.79 0.50 1.12
C LYS A 64 15.52 0.94 -0.15
N GLN A 65 14.99 0.63 -1.33
CA GLN A 65 15.60 1.00 -2.61
C GLN A 65 15.65 2.52 -2.82
N PHE A 66 14.65 3.24 -2.31
CA PHE A 66 14.47 4.68 -2.56
C PHE A 66 14.68 5.57 -1.32
N PHE A 67 14.98 5.00 -0.15
CA PHE A 67 15.09 5.74 1.11
C PHE A 67 16.07 6.91 1.04
N LYS A 68 17.29 6.66 0.54
CA LYS A 68 18.31 7.71 0.38
C LYS A 68 17.85 8.80 -0.58
N MET A 69 17.15 8.43 -1.65
CA MET A 69 16.61 9.38 -2.63
C MET A 69 15.51 10.24 -2.01
N LEU A 70 14.60 9.65 -1.22
CA LEU A 70 13.55 10.38 -0.51
C LEU A 70 14.14 11.45 0.41
N ILE A 71 15.15 11.11 1.21
CA ILE A 71 15.82 12.05 2.11
C ILE A 71 16.53 13.16 1.31
N ALA A 72 17.25 12.81 0.24
CA ALA A 72 17.98 13.78 -0.57
C ALA A 72 17.04 14.79 -1.25
N LEU A 73 15.83 14.36 -1.63
CA LEU A 73 14.85 15.19 -2.34
C LEU A 73 13.95 16.01 -1.42
N ARG A 74 14.01 15.85 -0.09
CA ARG A 74 13.08 16.46 0.86
C ARG A 74 12.95 17.98 0.75
N LYS A 75 14.05 18.70 0.50
CA LYS A 75 14.06 20.17 0.39
C LYS A 75 13.44 20.66 -0.91
N ARG A 76 13.67 19.94 -2.01
CA ARG A 76 13.22 20.32 -3.36
C ARG A 76 11.77 19.91 -3.61
N PHE A 77 11.36 18.74 -3.14
CA PHE A 77 10.02 18.18 -3.36
C PHE A 77 9.31 17.96 -2.02
N ARG A 78 9.08 19.05 -1.27
CA ARG A 78 8.50 19.02 0.09
C ARG A 78 7.15 18.30 0.15
N PHE A 79 6.25 18.59 -0.80
CA PHE A 79 4.93 17.97 -0.86
C PHE A 79 5.03 16.45 -1.09
N PHE A 80 5.77 16.02 -2.12
CA PHE A 80 6.00 14.59 -2.39
C PHE A 80 6.62 13.87 -1.19
N ASN A 81 7.60 14.49 -0.54
CA ASN A 81 8.23 13.93 0.65
C ASN A 81 7.23 13.77 1.80
N ALA A 82 6.44 14.81 2.09
CA ALA A 82 5.42 14.77 3.15
C ALA A 82 4.35 13.69 2.88
N VAL A 83 3.80 13.65 1.66
CA VAL A 83 2.84 12.63 1.22
C VAL A 83 3.44 11.22 1.33
N THR A 84 4.70 11.04 0.93
CA THR A 84 5.36 9.73 1.00
C THR A 84 5.57 9.29 2.45
N TRP A 85 5.89 10.20 3.37
CA TRP A 85 5.96 9.88 4.79
C TRP A 85 4.60 9.54 5.39
N ILE A 86 3.54 10.26 5.03
CA ILE A 86 2.16 9.92 5.42
C ILE A 86 1.81 8.51 4.92
N PHE A 87 2.11 8.22 3.66
CA PHE A 87 1.95 6.88 3.08
C PHE A 87 2.70 5.82 3.89
N ILE A 88 3.99 6.03 4.19
CA ILE A 88 4.80 5.07 4.95
C ILE A 88 4.19 4.78 6.34
N VAL A 89 3.86 5.83 7.10
CA VAL A 89 3.30 5.69 8.45
C VAL A 89 1.96 4.99 8.40
N THR A 90 1.06 5.41 7.51
CA THR A 90 -0.26 4.80 7.38
C THR A 90 -0.19 3.36 6.89
N ALA A 91 0.73 3.03 5.98
CA ALA A 91 0.97 1.65 5.55
C ALA A 91 1.42 0.75 6.70
N ILE A 92 2.35 1.22 7.55
CA ILE A 92 2.79 0.48 8.74
C ILE A 92 1.60 0.24 9.69
N VAL A 93 0.79 1.28 9.96
CA VAL A 93 -0.37 1.16 10.85
C VAL A 93 -1.44 0.25 10.25
N THR A 94 -1.73 0.34 8.94
CA THR A 94 -2.69 -0.54 8.25
C THR A 94 -2.23 -2.00 8.30
N VAL A 95 -0.96 -2.29 8.05
CA VAL A 95 -0.41 -3.65 8.16
C VAL A 95 -0.49 -4.15 9.59
N ALA A 96 -0.05 -3.36 10.57
CA ALA A 96 -0.08 -3.73 11.98
C ALA A 96 -1.52 -4.03 12.46
N THR A 97 -2.46 -3.14 12.17
CA THR A 97 -3.88 -3.35 12.53
C THR A 97 -4.51 -4.52 11.79
N GLY A 98 -4.11 -4.77 10.53
CA GLY A 98 -4.53 -5.94 9.77
C GLY A 98 -4.03 -7.25 10.38
N LEU A 99 -2.76 -7.31 10.78
CA LEU A 99 -2.17 -8.46 11.47
C LEU A 99 -2.81 -8.71 12.84
N ILE A 100 -3.05 -7.65 13.62
CA ILE A 100 -3.76 -7.78 14.90
C ILE A 100 -5.17 -8.36 14.68
N LYS A 101 -5.91 -7.90 13.66
CA LYS A 101 -7.23 -8.46 13.32
C LYS A 101 -7.17 -9.92 12.89
N LEU A 102 -6.11 -10.33 12.20
CA LEU A 102 -5.93 -11.69 11.71
C LEU A 102 -5.56 -12.67 12.84
N LEU A 103 -4.69 -12.24 13.74
CA LEU A 103 -4.10 -13.08 14.78
C LEU A 103 -4.86 -13.03 16.11
N SER A 104 -5.69 -12.02 16.34
CA SER A 104 -6.46 -11.91 17.57
C SER A 104 -7.53 -13.00 17.64
N PRO A 105 -7.56 -13.82 18.71
CA PRO A 105 -8.57 -14.86 18.88
C PRO A 105 -9.96 -14.28 19.15
N VAL A 106 -10.01 -13.02 19.60
CA VAL A 106 -11.24 -12.29 19.91
C VAL A 106 -11.37 -11.05 19.05
N LYS A 107 -12.61 -10.67 18.74
CA LYS A 107 -12.90 -9.46 17.97
C LYS A 107 -12.68 -8.22 18.84
N ILE A 108 -11.67 -7.43 18.50
CA ILE A 108 -11.41 -6.15 19.16
C ILE A 108 -12.41 -5.10 18.65
N HIS A 109 -13.15 -4.47 19.56
CA HIS A 109 -14.12 -3.44 19.24
C HIS A 109 -13.44 -2.22 18.58
N GLY A 110 -14.07 -1.62 17.56
CA GLY A 110 -13.54 -0.45 16.85
C GLY A 110 -12.36 -0.71 15.89
N LEU A 111 -11.53 -1.73 16.13
CA LEU A 111 -10.33 -2.01 15.32
C LEU A 111 -10.64 -2.21 13.83
N GLY A 112 -11.79 -2.80 13.52
CA GLY A 112 -12.24 -2.99 12.14
C GLY A 112 -12.45 -1.68 11.37
N LEU A 113 -13.07 -0.69 12.02
CA LEU A 113 -13.33 0.63 11.46
C LEU A 113 -12.04 1.46 11.40
N PHE A 114 -11.23 1.41 12.46
CA PHE A 114 -9.95 2.10 12.50
C PHE A 114 -9.02 1.64 11.37
N HIS A 115 -8.87 0.32 11.18
CA HIS A 115 -8.10 -0.24 10.07
C HIS A 115 -8.59 0.28 8.70
N TYR A 116 -9.90 0.35 8.51
CA TYR A 116 -10.49 0.87 7.27
C TYR A 116 -10.18 2.36 7.07
N GLN A 117 -10.36 3.19 8.10
CA GLN A 117 -10.08 4.63 8.03
C GLN A 117 -8.60 4.91 7.73
N VAL A 118 -7.68 4.21 8.40
CA VAL A 118 -6.25 4.33 8.11
C VAL A 118 -5.94 3.84 6.70
N GLY A 119 -6.54 2.73 6.26
CA GLY A 119 -6.41 2.22 4.88
C GLY A 119 -6.90 3.21 3.83
N LEU A 120 -7.95 3.99 4.12
CA LEU A 120 -8.46 5.04 3.25
C LEU A 120 -7.47 6.21 3.15
N VAL A 121 -6.95 6.68 4.28
CA VAL A 121 -5.91 7.74 4.31
C VAL A 121 -4.66 7.27 3.57
N MET A 122 -4.21 6.03 3.80
CA MET A 122 -3.11 5.41 3.07
C MET A 122 -3.38 5.41 1.56
N SER A 123 -4.59 5.04 1.14
CA SER A 123 -4.97 4.98 -0.28
C SER A 123 -4.89 6.35 -0.96
N ILE A 124 -5.38 7.40 -0.29
CA ILE A 124 -5.25 8.78 -0.77
C ILE A 124 -3.77 9.16 -0.91
N ALA A 125 -2.95 8.86 0.12
CA ALA A 125 -1.52 9.15 0.09
C ALA A 125 -0.78 8.38 -1.03
N VAL A 126 -1.17 7.13 -1.31
CA VAL A 126 -0.64 6.34 -2.42
C VAL A 126 -0.99 6.98 -3.76
N VAL A 127 -2.24 7.39 -3.98
CA VAL A 127 -2.65 8.06 -5.23
C VAL A 127 -1.84 9.34 -5.45
N LEU A 128 -1.72 10.17 -4.42
CA LEU A 128 -0.90 11.39 -4.49
C LEU A 128 0.58 11.09 -4.74
N HIS A 129 1.13 10.05 -4.11
CA HIS A 129 2.49 9.58 -4.38
C HIS A 129 2.66 9.14 -5.85
N LEU A 130 1.69 8.38 -6.39
CA LEU A 130 1.72 7.85 -7.75
C LEU A 130 1.65 8.94 -8.83
N ILE A 131 0.90 10.03 -8.60
CA ILE A 131 0.84 11.18 -9.54
C ILE A 131 2.24 11.73 -9.83
N HIS A 132 3.12 11.75 -8.83
CA HIS A 132 4.50 12.20 -8.99
C HIS A 132 5.47 11.08 -9.39
N ALA A 133 5.23 9.84 -8.94
CA ALA A 133 6.13 8.72 -9.17
C ALA A 133 5.97 8.08 -10.56
N LEU A 134 4.74 7.89 -11.05
CA LEU A 134 4.46 7.20 -12.32
C LEU A 134 5.12 7.86 -13.54
N PRO A 135 5.16 9.20 -13.68
CA PRO A 135 5.87 9.84 -14.80
C PRO A 135 7.37 9.50 -14.87
N THR A 136 7.96 9.04 -13.77
CA THR A 136 9.37 8.62 -13.74
C THR A 136 9.58 7.16 -14.16
N LEU A 137 8.51 6.36 -14.23
CA LEU A 137 8.55 4.92 -14.51
C LEU A 137 9.28 4.56 -15.82
N PRO A 138 9.08 5.28 -16.95
CA PRO A 138 9.77 4.95 -18.21
C PRO A 138 11.30 5.00 -18.10
N ARG A 139 11.87 5.76 -17.14
CA ARG A 139 13.32 5.86 -16.95
C ARG A 139 13.93 4.53 -16.49
N TYR A 140 13.15 3.69 -15.81
CA TYR A 140 13.62 2.39 -15.29
C TYR A 140 13.63 1.27 -16.36
N PHE A 141 13.09 1.53 -17.56
CA PHE A 141 13.02 0.57 -18.66
C PHE A 141 13.74 1.05 -19.93
N ARG A 142 14.39 2.21 -19.88
CA ARG A 142 14.90 2.91 -21.08
C ARG A 142 16.23 2.35 -21.62
N TYR A 143 16.90 1.47 -20.88
CA TYR A 143 18.18 0.87 -21.29
C TYR A 143 18.00 -0.65 -21.39
N LYS A 144 18.11 -1.18 -22.62
CA LYS A 144 18.20 -2.62 -22.91
C LYS A 144 19.67 -3.03 -22.80
#